data_AF-A0A7J5AJJ5-F1
#
_entry.id   AF-A0A7J5AJJ5-F1
#
_cell.length_a   1.000
_cell.length_b   1.000
_cell.length_c   1.000
_cell.angle_alpha   90.00
_cell.angle_beta   90.00
_cell.angle_gamma   90.00
#
_symmetry.space_group_name_H-M   'P 1'
#
loop_
_entity.id
_entity.type
_entity.pdbx_description
1 polymer ?
#
loop_
_entity_poly.entity_id
_entity_poly.type
_entity_poly.pdbx_seq_one_letter_code
_entity_poly.pdbx_strand_id
1 'polypeptide(L)'
;MFEKNFQRKYVATESYFQKLIFYIHNNPVHHGFVKQMSLYPWSSYESVVSEKPTMLKRNEVFDLYGTKEDFIYYHGQEQNTNEILDV
;
A
#
# COMPACT_ATOMS: atom_id res chain seq x y z
N MET A 1 -7.99 -8.19 -23.85
CA MET A 1 -7.62 -9.45 -23.18
C MET A 1 -8.30 -9.42 -21.83
N PHE A 2 -9.25 -10.33 -21.56
CA PHE A 2 -9.90 -10.41 -20.25
C PHE A 2 -9.21 -11.50 -19.46
N GLU A 3 -8.59 -11.15 -18.34
CA GLU A 3 -8.12 -12.13 -17.38
C GLU A 3 -9.31 -12.82 -16.69
N LYS A 4 -9.06 -14.01 -16.15
CA LYS A 4 -10.04 -14.80 -15.37
C LYS A 4 -10.59 -13.94 -14.21
N ASN A 5 -11.79 -14.29 -13.73
CA ASN A 5 -12.48 -13.54 -12.66
C ASN A 5 -11.55 -13.09 -11.53
N PHE A 6 -11.68 -11.81 -11.13
CA PHE A 6 -10.95 -11.25 -10.00
C PHE A 6 -11.16 -12.11 -8.74
N GLN A 7 -10.05 -12.51 -8.14
CA GLN A 7 -10.08 -13.22 -6.86
C GLN A 7 -10.37 -12.23 -5.72
N ARG A 8 -11.03 -12.71 -4.67
CA ARG A 8 -11.32 -11.93 -3.46
C ARG A 8 -10.81 -12.70 -2.26
N LYS A 9 -10.05 -12.05 -1.39
CA LYS A 9 -9.56 -12.61 -0.13
C LYS A 9 -10.12 -11.79 1.02
N TYR A 10 -10.61 -12.48 2.05
CA TYR A 10 -11.13 -11.82 3.25
C TYR A 10 -9.97 -11.22 4.05
N VAL A 11 -10.09 -9.94 4.39
CA VAL A 11 -9.15 -9.22 5.24
C VAL A 11 -9.61 -9.37 6.68
N ALA A 12 -9.00 -10.29 7.41
CA ALA A 12 -9.43 -10.66 8.76
C ALA A 12 -8.81 -9.81 9.88
N THR A 13 -7.62 -9.24 9.64
CA THR A 13 -6.86 -8.51 10.66
C THR A 13 -6.36 -7.18 10.13
N GLU A 14 -6.20 -6.24 11.05
CA GLU A 14 -5.60 -4.93 10.77
C GLU A 14 -4.15 -5.06 10.29
N SER A 15 -3.37 -5.96 10.89
CA SER A 15 -1.99 -6.24 10.48
C SER A 15 -1.88 -6.74 9.03
N TYR A 16 -2.80 -7.60 8.61
CA TYR A 16 -2.87 -8.03 7.21
C TYR A 16 -3.25 -6.86 6.30
N PHE A 17 -4.16 -6.00 6.75
CA PHE A 17 -4.58 -4.84 5.98
C PHE A 17 -3.45 -3.82 5.79
N GLN A 18 -2.66 -3.55 6.81
CA GLN A 18 -1.44 -2.72 6.72
C GLN A 18 -0.47 -3.30 5.68
N LYS A 19 -0.16 -4.60 5.77
CA LYS A 19 0.71 -5.27 4.80
C LYS A 19 0.15 -5.23 3.38
N LEU A 20 -1.17 -5.34 3.21
CA LEU A 20 -1.83 -5.25 1.91
C LEU A 20 -1.68 -3.86 1.29
N ILE A 21 -1.87 -2.81 2.09
CA ILE A 21 -1.64 -1.42 1.64
C ILE A 21 -0.18 -1.24 1.21
N PHE A 22 0.77 -1.70 2.03
CA PHE A 22 2.19 -1.67 1.68
C PHE A 22 2.47 -2.43 0.39
N TYR A 23 1.94 -3.66 0.25
CA TYR A 23 2.13 -4.48 -0.95
C TYR A 23 1.67 -3.75 -2.22
N ILE A 24 0.50 -3.11 -2.18
CA ILE A 24 -0.03 -2.34 -3.32
C ILE A 24 0.90 -1.17 -3.67
N HIS A 25 1.37 -0.42 -2.68
CA HIS A 25 2.29 0.70 -2.89
C HIS A 25 3.69 0.25 -3.34
N ASN A 26 4.16 -0.90 -2.85
CA ASN A 26 5.46 -1.47 -3.16
C ASN A 26 5.49 -2.24 -4.49
N ASN A 27 4.33 -2.66 -5.01
CA ASN A 27 4.24 -3.47 -6.23
C ASN A 27 5.03 -2.89 -7.43
N PRO A 28 4.99 -1.56 -7.70
CA PRO A 28 5.80 -0.95 -8.76
C PRO A 28 7.31 -1.03 -8.50
N VAL A 29 7.73 -0.96 -7.24
CA VAL A 29 9.14 -1.08 -6.84
C VAL A 29 9.59 -2.54 -6.93
N HIS A 30 8.79 -3.46 -6.42
CA HIS A 30 9.06 -4.90 -6.43
C HIS A 30 9.25 -5.44 -7.84
N HIS A 31 8.43 -4.99 -8.80
CA HIS A 31 8.56 -5.37 -10.21
C HIS A 31 9.55 -4.50 -11.00
N GLY A 32 10.27 -3.58 -10.35
CA GLY A 32 11.34 -2.81 -10.97
C GLY A 32 10.89 -1.69 -11.92
N PHE A 33 9.61 -1.30 -11.90
CA PHE A 33 9.11 -0.17 -12.69
C PHE A 33 9.67 1.17 -12.19
N VAL A 34 9.84 1.29 -10.88
CA VAL A 34 10.37 2.50 -10.23
C VAL A 34 11.32 2.14 -9.09
N LYS A 35 12.22 3.06 -8.74
CA LYS A 35 13.15 2.88 -7.61
C LYS A 35 12.51 3.20 -6.24
N GLN A 36 11.42 3.96 -6.24
CA GLN A 36 10.75 4.46 -5.03
C GLN A 36 9.24 4.56 -5.29
N MET A 37 8.43 4.29 -4.27
CA MET A 37 6.96 4.25 -4.39
C MET A 37 6.35 5.60 -4.84
N SER A 38 6.93 6.73 -4.40
CA SER A 38 6.51 8.09 -4.78
C SER A 38 6.69 8.41 -6.27
N LEU A 39 7.57 7.68 -6.97
CA LEU A 39 7.82 7.89 -8.39
C LEU A 39 6.77 7.23 -9.29
N TYR A 40 5.86 6.43 -8.73
CA TYR A 40 4.81 5.77 -9.50
C TYR A 40 3.52 6.60 -9.50
N PRO A 41 3.19 7.32 -10.60
CA PRO A 41 2.08 8.27 -10.61
C PRO A 41 0.70 7.60 -10.56
N TRP A 42 0.62 6.30 -10.83
CA TRP A 42 -0.62 5.53 -10.79
C TRP A 42 -0.84 4.79 -9.45
N SER A 43 -0.20 5.27 -8.38
CA SER A 43 -0.38 4.80 -7.01
C SER A 43 -0.96 5.91 -6.12
N SER A 44 -1.75 5.51 -5.12
CA SER A 44 -2.25 6.43 -4.09
C SER A 44 -1.19 6.89 -3.11
N TYR A 45 0.00 6.27 -3.07
CA TYR A 45 1.04 6.54 -2.07
C TYR A 45 1.34 8.05 -1.92
N GLU A 46 1.67 8.70 -3.04
CA GLU A 46 1.97 10.14 -3.05
C GLU A 46 0.77 10.99 -2.62
N SER A 47 -0.44 10.58 -3.02
CA SER A 47 -1.67 11.25 -2.61
C SER A 47 -1.94 11.10 -1.12
N VAL A 48 -1.54 9.99 -0.49
CA VAL A 48 -1.68 9.78 0.95
C VAL A 48 -0.69 10.66 1.72
N VAL A 49 0.57 10.71 1.30
CA VAL A 49 1.65 11.46 1.98
C VAL A 49 1.53 12.98 1.78
N SER A 50 1.04 13.42 0.63
CA SER A 50 0.89 14.83 0.26
C SER A 50 -0.16 15.55 1.11
N GLU A 51 0.05 16.85 1.34
CA GLU A 51 -0.91 17.75 2.02
C GLU A 51 -2.01 18.30 1.08
N LYS A 52 -1.92 18.03 -0.22
CA LYS A 52 -2.90 18.51 -1.20
C LYS A 52 -4.30 17.98 -0.87
N PRO A 53 -5.40 18.70 -1.18
CA PRO A 53 -6.75 18.17 -0.99
C PRO A 53 -6.96 16.85 -1.75
N THR A 54 -7.62 15.88 -1.12
CA THR A 54 -7.96 14.59 -1.73
C THR A 54 -9.28 14.08 -1.17
N MET A 55 -9.92 13.16 -1.90
CA MET A 55 -11.07 12.40 -1.41
C MET A 55 -10.67 11.14 -0.61
N LEU A 56 -9.37 10.82 -0.58
CA LEU A 56 -8.86 9.72 0.24
C LEU A 56 -9.05 10.01 1.72
N LYS A 57 -9.45 8.99 2.46
CA LYS A 57 -9.58 9.03 3.91
C LYS A 57 -8.22 8.84 4.59
N ARG A 58 -7.35 9.85 4.45
CA ARG A 58 -5.96 9.78 4.96
C ARG A 58 -5.88 9.46 6.44
N ASN A 59 -6.74 10.08 7.25
CA ASN A 59 -6.76 9.86 8.69
C ASN A 59 -7.03 8.39 9.02
N GLU A 60 -8.04 7.77 8.39
CA GLU A 60 -8.30 6.33 8.58
C GLU A 60 -7.11 5.46 8.17
N VAL A 61 -6.37 5.85 7.12
CA VAL A 61 -5.14 5.12 6.74
C VAL A 61 -4.05 5.33 7.79
N PHE A 62 -3.79 6.55 8.23
CA PHE A 62 -2.75 6.85 9.23
C PHE A 62 -3.06 6.22 10.59
N ASP A 63 -4.33 6.20 10.99
CA ASP A 63 -4.78 5.60 12.25
C ASP A 63 -4.45 4.10 12.31
N LEU A 64 -4.43 3.41 11.16
CA LEU A 64 -3.94 2.03 11.09
C LEU A 64 -2.49 1.91 11.52
N TYR A 65 -1.63 2.89 11.19
CA TYR A 65 -0.20 2.82 11.49
C TYR A 65 0.18 3.57 12.78
N GLY A 66 -0.75 4.34 13.34
CA GLY A 66 -0.55 5.24 14.47
C GLY A 66 -0.48 6.70 14.05
N THR A 67 0.49 7.06 13.20
CA THR A 67 0.68 8.42 12.70
C THR A 67 1.06 8.44 11.21
N LYS A 68 1.08 9.64 10.62
CA LYS A 68 1.61 9.85 9.26
C LYS A 68 3.09 9.45 9.19
N GLU A 69 3.86 9.78 10.23
CA GLU A 69 5.28 9.47 10.33
C GLU A 69 5.50 7.97 10.42
N ASP A 70 4.67 7.25 11.20
CA ASP A 70 4.71 5.79 11.29
C ASP A 70 4.34 5.12 9.97
N PHE A 71 3.36 5.67 9.24
CA PHE A 71 3.03 5.21 7.88
C PHE A 71 4.23 5.32 6.95
N ILE A 72 4.89 6.47 6.90
CA ILE A 72 6.06 6.71 6.04
C ILE A 72 7.22 5.80 6.47
N TYR A 73 7.45 5.69 7.78
CA TYR A 73 8.49 4.82 8.33
C TYR A 73 8.26 3.36 7.94
N TYR A 74 7.04 2.85 8.12
CA TYR A 74 6.66 1.48 7.76
C TYR A 74 6.87 1.20 6.26
N HIS A 75 6.50 2.15 5.39
CA HIS A 75 6.69 2.04 3.94
C HIS A 75 8.15 2.19 3.49
N GLY A 76 9.02 2.72 4.34
CA GLY A 76 10.46 2.80 4.10
C GLY A 76 11.23 1.53 4.47
N GLN A 77 10.60 0.57 5.17
CA GLN A 77 11.22 -0.69 5.56
C GLN A 77 10.80 -1.83 4.63
N GLU A 78 11.64 -2.87 4.56
CA GLU A 78 11.29 -4.12 3.89
C GLU A 78 10.28 -4.90 4.76
N GLN A 79 9.10 -5.17 4.21
CA GLN A 79 8.05 -5.93 4.90
C GLN A 79 7.96 -7.34 4.34
N ASN A 80 7.69 -8.31 5.21
CA ASN A 80 7.35 -9.65 4.76
C ASN A 80 5.91 -9.68 4.21
N THR A 81 5.77 -9.86 2.90
CA THR A 81 4.48 -9.94 2.20
C THR A 81 4.14 -11.35 1.70
N ASN A 82 4.82 -12.39 2.21
CA ASN A 82 4.63 -13.77 1.74
C ASN A 82 3.17 -14.23 1.90
N GLU A 83 2.53 -13.84 3.01
CA GLU A 83 1.11 -14.14 3.28
C GLU A 83 0.12 -13.56 2.25
N ILE A 84 0.55 -12.58 1.45
CA ILE A 84 -0.24 -12.00 0.36
C ILE A 84 0.03 -12.75 -0.95
N LEU A 85 1.28 -13.20 -1.17
CA LEU A 85 1.74 -13.88 -2.38
C LEU A 85 1.38 -15.36 -2.44
N ASP A 86 1.12 -16.01 -1.30
CA ASP A 86 0.77 -17.45 -1.21
C ASP A 86 -0.65 -17.79 -1.73
N VAL A 87 -1.10 -17.18 -2.83
CA VAL A 87 -2.42 -17.42 -3.46
C VAL A 87 -2.28 -17.82 -4.93
#